data_AF-A0A5J4ECG6-F1
#
_entry.id   AF-A0A5J4ECG6-F1
#
_cell.length_a   1.000
_cell.length_b   1.000
_cell.length_c   1.000
_cell.angle_alpha   90.00
_cell.angle_beta   90.00
_cell.angle_gamma   90.00
#
_symmetry.space_group_name_H-M   'P 1'
#
loop_
_entity.id
_entity.type
_entity.pdbx_description
1 polymer ?
#
loop_
_entity_poly.entity_id
_entity_poly.type
_entity_poly.pdbx_seq_one_letter_code
_entity_poly.pdbx_strand_id
1 'polypeptide(L)'
;MEAGGGQKIDIAEGQFFGEISLLSGRRRAATVRAAESCVLLESPRREMIKLMNSYADVRRVVDEHFIIRTLRATLVPEAPFEELHEVAKAAELKSYKAGDILFSEGDEADSVHLIRSGSVSISKRIGGRDIVTSYLAAGNYVGEMGLLGNANRSATVCATVATESISLDAVTFLSMLDRNPGLRSRVQKKVRERISENLRMEAQPEAGDIITFLMQQGLGEATDVLLIDESLCIGCDHCEKACAETHGGTSRLDRAAGPTYAQVHVPTSCRHCEDPHCMKDCPPDAIHRAPNGEVYIADSCIGCGNCERNCPYDVIQMASAKEKPTGLLTWMLTGSGTAPGQREVAAETASEKKAVKCDMCKDLSGGPACVRACPTGAAIRMSPSEFVTLAKRAG
;
A
#
# COMPACT_ATOMS: atom_id res chain seq x y z
N MET A 1 8.69 26.81 -1.07
CA MET A 1 9.02 25.68 -1.96
C MET A 1 7.75 24.88 -2.14
N GLU A 2 7.09 25.12 -3.26
CA GLU A 2 5.84 24.48 -3.67
C GLU A 2 6.14 23.03 -4.07
N ALA A 3 5.53 22.08 -3.36
CA ALA A 3 5.60 20.66 -3.71
C ALA A 3 4.22 20.04 -3.49
N GLY A 4 3.62 19.60 -4.59
CA GLY A 4 2.36 18.86 -4.64
C GLY A 4 1.18 19.73 -5.05
N GLY A 5 0.78 19.65 -6.32
CA GLY A 5 -0.51 20.14 -6.82
C GLY A 5 -1.66 19.29 -6.25
N GLY A 6 -1.83 19.32 -4.93
CA GLY A 6 -2.92 18.67 -4.24
C GLY A 6 -4.19 19.49 -4.44
N GLN A 7 -5.25 18.82 -4.83
CA GLN A 7 -6.55 19.44 -4.94
C GLN A 7 -7.03 19.89 -3.56
N LYS A 8 -7.51 21.15 -3.46
CA LYS A 8 -8.11 21.67 -2.23
C LYS A 8 -9.60 21.31 -2.20
N ILE A 9 -10.04 20.74 -1.10
CA ILE A 9 -11.45 20.46 -0.82
C ILE A 9 -11.80 21.21 0.45
N ASP A 10 -12.71 22.17 0.35
CA ASP A 10 -13.20 22.90 1.51
C ASP A 10 -14.20 22.03 2.29
N ILE A 11 -14.07 22.03 3.62
CA ILE A 11 -14.93 21.30 4.54
C ILE A 11 -15.67 22.34 5.38
N ALA A 12 -16.98 22.41 5.20
CA ALA A 12 -17.83 23.40 5.86
C ALA A 12 -18.28 22.95 7.26
N GLU A 13 -18.86 23.88 8.02
CA GLU A 13 -19.51 23.57 9.29
C GLU A 13 -20.54 22.43 9.12
N GLY A 14 -20.56 21.50 10.08
CA GLY A 14 -21.44 20.32 10.05
C GLY A 14 -20.90 19.13 9.24
N GLN A 15 -19.83 19.31 8.44
CA GLN A 15 -19.15 18.21 7.77
C GLN A 15 -18.06 17.60 8.67
N PHE A 16 -17.82 16.30 8.56
CA PHE A 16 -16.80 15.57 9.35
C PHE A 16 -15.70 15.02 8.45
N PHE A 17 -14.47 14.78 8.95
CA PHE A 17 -13.40 14.16 8.16
C PHE A 17 -12.63 13.09 8.93
N GLY A 18 -11.87 12.28 8.19
CA GLY A 18 -11.07 11.19 8.75
C GLY A 18 -11.78 9.83 8.78
N GLU A 19 -13.01 9.80 8.28
CA GLU A 19 -13.83 8.62 7.97
C GLU A 19 -13.09 7.65 7.04
N ILE A 20 -12.25 8.13 6.12
CA ILE A 20 -11.53 7.24 5.22
C ILE A 20 -10.64 6.29 6.03
N SER A 21 -9.71 6.86 6.80
CA SER A 21 -8.83 6.05 7.65
C SER A 21 -9.62 5.28 8.70
N LEU A 22 -10.71 5.85 9.24
CA LEU A 22 -11.57 5.19 10.21
C LEU A 22 -12.13 3.86 9.65
N LEU A 23 -12.76 3.89 8.47
CA LEU A 23 -13.39 2.71 7.87
C LEU A 23 -12.36 1.74 7.29
N SER A 24 -11.41 2.28 6.54
CA SER A 24 -10.51 1.47 5.72
C SER A 24 -9.19 1.12 6.40
N GLY A 25 -8.88 1.66 7.59
CA GLY A 25 -7.59 1.44 8.27
C GLY A 25 -6.41 2.19 7.64
N ARG A 26 -6.67 2.93 6.56
CA ARG A 26 -5.67 3.52 5.68
C ARG A 26 -4.94 4.74 6.21
N ARG A 27 -3.83 5.05 5.54
CA ARG A 27 -3.15 6.35 5.61
C ARG A 27 -4.17 7.49 5.40
N ARG A 28 -3.94 8.63 6.05
CA ARG A 28 -4.68 9.87 5.75
C ARG A 28 -4.47 10.23 4.28
N ALA A 29 -5.53 10.21 3.49
CA ALA A 29 -5.48 10.51 2.06
C ALA A 29 -5.25 12.01 1.75
N ALA A 30 -5.43 12.87 2.75
CA ALA A 30 -5.28 14.31 2.62
C ALA A 30 -4.71 14.93 3.89
N THR A 31 -4.06 16.09 3.74
CA THR A 31 -3.71 16.97 4.87
C THR A 31 -4.88 17.92 5.13
N VAL A 32 -5.36 17.97 6.36
CA VAL A 32 -6.40 18.92 6.78
C VAL A 32 -5.73 20.10 7.48
N ARG A 33 -6.08 21.31 7.09
CA ARG A 33 -5.59 22.56 7.70
C ARG A 33 -6.80 23.41 8.07
N ALA A 34 -6.82 23.94 9.29
CA ALA A 34 -7.81 24.93 9.68
C ALA A 34 -7.58 26.21 8.85
N ALA A 35 -8.57 26.61 8.05
CA ALA A 35 -8.51 27.84 7.26
C ALA A 35 -8.73 29.08 8.14
N GLU A 36 -9.54 28.93 9.18
CA GLU A 36 -9.85 29.93 10.20
C GLU A 36 -9.94 29.27 11.58
N SER A 37 -10.19 30.06 12.63
CA SER A 37 -10.37 29.52 13.98
C SER A 37 -11.63 28.63 14.01
N CYS A 38 -11.46 27.35 14.30
CA CYS A 38 -12.55 26.38 14.31
C CYS A 38 -12.56 25.52 15.58
N VAL A 39 -13.73 24.98 15.90
CA VAL A 39 -13.91 23.98 16.96
C VAL A 39 -14.20 22.65 16.29
N LEU A 40 -13.49 21.60 16.70
CA LEU A 40 -13.66 20.25 16.18
C LEU A 40 -14.20 19.33 17.26
N LEU A 41 -15.11 18.42 16.87
CA LEU A 41 -15.51 17.28 17.68
C LEU A 41 -14.76 16.05 17.20
N GLU A 42 -13.94 15.47 18.08
CA GLU A 42 -13.19 14.25 17.79
C GLU A 42 -13.89 13.02 18.39
N SER A 43 -14.01 11.95 17.61
CA SER A 43 -14.46 10.64 18.09
C SER A 43 -13.36 9.60 17.94
N PRO A 44 -12.97 8.88 19.02
CA PRO A 44 -12.01 7.79 18.92
C PRO A 44 -12.47 6.69 17.96
N ARG A 45 -11.52 6.11 17.22
CA ARG A 45 -11.79 5.06 16.20
C ARG A 45 -12.67 3.93 16.75
N ARG A 46 -12.30 3.40 17.92
CA ARG A 46 -12.97 2.25 18.54
C ARG A 46 -14.43 2.54 18.84
N GLU A 47 -14.73 3.74 19.34
CA GLU A 47 -16.10 4.13 19.70
C GLU A 47 -16.95 4.38 18.46
N MET A 48 -16.40 5.01 17.42
CA MET A 48 -17.13 5.21 16.18
C MET A 48 -17.44 3.87 15.47
N ILE A 49 -16.50 2.92 15.46
CA ILE A 49 -16.75 1.57 14.90
C ILE A 49 -17.87 0.87 15.68
N LYS A 50 -17.87 0.91 17.02
CA LYS A 50 -18.96 0.35 17.82
C LYS A 50 -20.30 1.00 17.47
N LEU A 51 -20.32 2.33 17.36
CA LEU A 51 -21.52 3.09 17.04
C LEU A 51 -22.08 2.71 15.66
N MET A 52 -21.23 2.63 14.64
CA MET A 52 -21.60 2.17 13.29
C MET A 52 -22.13 0.73 13.28
N ASN A 53 -21.54 -0.16 14.08
CA ASN A 53 -22.01 -1.53 14.22
C ASN A 53 -23.33 -1.64 15.00
N SER A 54 -23.62 -0.67 15.87
CA SER A 54 -24.83 -0.66 16.70
C SER A 54 -26.02 0.03 16.02
N TYR A 55 -25.75 1.00 15.13
CA TYR A 55 -26.78 1.85 14.52
C TYR A 55 -26.61 1.95 13.01
N ALA A 56 -27.53 1.31 12.26
CA ALA A 56 -27.49 1.25 10.80
C ALA A 56 -27.53 2.65 10.14
N ASP A 57 -28.30 3.59 10.69
CA ASP A 57 -28.38 4.96 10.16
C ASP A 57 -27.05 5.69 10.23
N VAL A 58 -26.28 5.48 11.31
CA VAL A 58 -24.95 6.09 11.41
C VAL A 58 -24.01 5.49 10.37
N ARG A 59 -24.03 4.16 10.22
CA ARG A 59 -23.25 3.50 9.18
C ARG A 59 -23.59 4.02 7.79
N ARG A 60 -24.88 4.16 7.46
CA ARG A 60 -25.36 4.68 6.18
C ARG A 60 -24.83 6.09 5.90
N VAL A 61 -24.97 7.03 6.85
CA VAL A 61 -24.50 8.41 6.68
C VAL A 61 -22.98 8.47 6.49
N VAL A 62 -22.23 7.65 7.23
CA VAL A 62 -20.78 7.56 7.12
C VAL A 62 -20.35 6.97 5.77
N ASP A 63 -21.01 5.89 5.33
CA ASP A 63 -20.75 5.24 4.03
C ASP A 63 -21.09 6.18 2.86
N GLU A 64 -22.23 6.90 2.89
CA GLU A 64 -22.62 7.88 1.86
C GLU A 64 -21.60 9.02 1.73
N HIS A 65 -21.20 9.65 2.85
CA HIS A 65 -20.18 10.71 2.84
C HIS A 65 -18.83 10.22 2.31
N PHE A 66 -18.45 8.99 2.68
CA PHE A 66 -17.24 8.36 2.18
C PHE A 66 -17.31 8.15 0.66
N ILE A 67 -18.45 7.66 0.14
CA ILE A 67 -18.65 7.43 -1.29
C ILE A 67 -18.50 8.75 -2.05
N ILE A 68 -19.18 9.81 -1.60
CA ILE A 68 -19.10 11.13 -2.21
C ILE A 68 -17.64 11.61 -2.28
N ARG A 69 -16.90 11.49 -1.17
CA ARG A 69 -15.49 11.89 -1.13
C ARG A 69 -14.59 11.07 -2.04
N THR A 70 -14.82 9.77 -2.11
CA THR A 70 -14.08 8.88 -3.02
C THR A 70 -14.37 9.23 -4.47
N LEU A 71 -15.64 9.49 -4.82
CA LEU A 71 -16.04 9.94 -6.15
C LEU A 71 -15.37 11.27 -6.52
N ARG A 72 -15.32 12.25 -5.61
CA ARG A 72 -14.62 13.51 -5.84
C ARG A 72 -13.12 13.30 -6.02
N ALA A 73 -12.47 12.55 -5.13
CA ALA A 73 -11.03 12.33 -5.19
C ALA A 73 -10.60 11.56 -6.45
N THR A 74 -11.41 10.61 -6.92
CA THR A 74 -11.02 9.68 -8.00
C THR A 74 -11.59 10.04 -9.37
N LEU A 75 -12.86 10.45 -9.44
CA LEU A 75 -13.58 10.60 -10.71
C LEU A 75 -13.88 12.06 -11.03
N VAL A 76 -14.52 12.80 -10.11
CA VAL A 76 -15.15 14.10 -10.37
C VAL A 76 -14.70 15.15 -9.35
N PRO A 77 -13.42 15.58 -9.41
CA PRO A 77 -12.82 16.51 -8.46
C PRO A 77 -13.63 17.80 -8.26
N GLU A 78 -14.12 18.37 -9.36
CA GLU A 78 -14.81 19.66 -9.37
C GLU A 78 -16.32 19.57 -9.08
N ALA A 79 -16.88 18.37 -8.90
CA ALA A 79 -18.30 18.23 -8.65
C ALA A 79 -18.66 18.71 -7.23
N PRO A 80 -19.73 19.52 -7.07
CA PRO A 80 -20.28 19.86 -5.76
C PRO A 80 -20.67 18.62 -4.96
N PHE A 81 -20.58 18.71 -3.63
CA PHE A 81 -20.86 17.58 -2.74
C PHE A 81 -22.31 17.10 -2.89
N GLU A 82 -23.23 18.06 -3.03
CA GLU A 82 -24.67 17.88 -3.11
C GLU A 82 -25.09 17.13 -4.39
N GLU A 83 -24.40 17.37 -5.51
CA GLU A 83 -24.69 16.73 -6.80
C GLU A 83 -24.38 15.23 -6.79
N LEU A 84 -23.49 14.79 -5.89
CA LEU A 84 -23.07 13.40 -5.77
C LEU A 84 -23.91 12.62 -4.77
N HIS A 85 -24.84 13.27 -4.06
CA HIS A 85 -25.65 12.61 -3.06
C HIS A 85 -26.56 11.54 -3.67
N GLU A 86 -27.18 11.82 -4.82
CA GLU A 86 -28.01 10.85 -5.54
C GLU A 86 -27.17 9.70 -6.12
N VAL A 87 -25.96 9.98 -6.59
CA VAL A 87 -25.02 8.94 -7.03
C VAL A 87 -24.62 8.05 -5.85
N ALA A 88 -24.35 8.64 -4.69
CA ALA A 88 -23.95 7.89 -3.50
C ALA A 88 -25.07 6.99 -2.95
N LYS A 89 -26.33 7.43 -3.04
CA LYS A 89 -27.49 6.60 -2.70
C LYS A 89 -27.71 5.44 -3.66
N ALA A 90 -27.44 5.65 -4.95
CA ALA A 90 -27.54 4.61 -5.97
C ALA A 90 -26.35 3.63 -5.95
N ALA A 91 -25.26 3.99 -5.28
CA ALA A 91 -24.06 3.17 -5.21
C ALA A 91 -24.22 2.01 -4.21
N GLU A 92 -23.69 0.84 -4.59
CA GLU A 92 -23.67 -0.32 -3.73
C GLU A 92 -22.26 -0.59 -3.19
N LEU A 93 -22.13 -0.82 -1.88
CA LEU A 93 -20.90 -1.31 -1.29
C LEU A 93 -20.84 -2.84 -1.39
N LYS A 94 -19.87 -3.34 -2.15
CA LYS A 94 -19.64 -4.78 -2.32
C LYS A 94 -18.34 -5.19 -1.65
N SER A 95 -18.37 -6.23 -0.84
CA SER A 95 -17.22 -6.78 -0.12
C SER A 95 -16.83 -8.15 -0.71
N TYR A 96 -15.53 -8.36 -0.86
CA TYR A 96 -14.91 -9.51 -1.52
C TYR A 96 -13.81 -10.07 -0.63
N LYS A 97 -13.74 -11.38 -0.52
CA LYS A 97 -12.58 -12.09 0.06
C LYS A 97 -11.48 -12.19 -0.98
N ALA A 98 -10.25 -12.47 -0.53
CA ALA A 98 -9.16 -12.79 -1.44
C ALA A 98 -9.54 -14.00 -2.32
N GLY A 99 -9.38 -13.87 -3.64
CA GLY A 99 -9.76 -14.87 -4.63
C GLY A 99 -11.17 -14.70 -5.22
N ASP A 100 -12.03 -13.86 -4.63
CA ASP A 100 -13.38 -13.63 -5.18
C ASP A 100 -13.31 -12.86 -6.50
N ILE A 101 -14.10 -13.31 -7.48
CA ILE A 101 -14.22 -12.66 -8.79
C ILE A 101 -15.26 -11.54 -8.71
N LEU A 102 -14.87 -10.34 -9.13
CA LEU A 102 -15.79 -9.20 -9.26
C LEU A 102 -16.66 -9.37 -10.51
N PHE A 103 -16.04 -9.71 -11.63
CA PHE A 103 -16.67 -10.10 -12.90
C PHE A 103 -15.64 -10.83 -13.78
N SER A 104 -16.12 -11.65 -14.70
CA SER A 104 -15.29 -12.47 -15.59
C SER A 104 -15.17 -11.87 -16.97
N GLU A 105 -14.10 -12.20 -17.69
CA GLU A 105 -13.98 -11.90 -19.12
C GLU A 105 -15.17 -12.48 -19.90
N GLY A 106 -15.75 -11.67 -20.79
CA GLY A 106 -16.89 -12.06 -21.62
C GLY A 106 -18.26 -11.77 -21.01
N ASP A 107 -18.37 -11.57 -19.69
CA ASP A 107 -19.64 -11.20 -19.03
C ASP A 107 -20.22 -9.90 -19.61
N GLU A 108 -21.51 -9.67 -19.44
CA GLU A 108 -22.14 -8.38 -19.77
C GLU A 108 -21.56 -7.27 -18.88
N ALA A 109 -21.29 -6.11 -19.49
CA ALA A 109 -20.81 -4.94 -18.77
C ALA A 109 -22.01 -4.12 -18.28
N ASP A 110 -22.33 -4.27 -17.00
CA ASP A 110 -23.50 -3.68 -16.35
C ASP A 110 -23.15 -2.65 -15.25
N SER A 111 -21.87 -2.50 -14.92
CA SER A 111 -21.43 -1.72 -13.77
C SER A 111 -19.95 -1.33 -13.84
N VAL A 112 -19.57 -0.29 -13.10
CA VAL A 112 -18.17 0.01 -12.75
C VAL A 112 -17.95 -0.20 -11.25
N HIS A 113 -16.72 -0.52 -10.89
CA HIS A 113 -16.31 -0.70 -9.50
C HIS A 113 -15.16 0.24 -9.18
N LEU A 114 -15.37 1.14 -8.22
CA LEU A 114 -14.29 1.91 -7.60
C LEU A 114 -13.78 1.12 -6.41
N ILE A 115 -12.50 0.80 -6.41
CA ILE A 115 -11.89 -0.01 -5.35
C ILE A 115 -11.74 0.88 -4.11
N ARG A 116 -12.52 0.55 -3.08
CA ARG A 116 -12.60 1.25 -1.80
C ARG A 116 -11.50 0.79 -0.85
N SER A 117 -11.41 -0.49 -0.56
CA SER A 117 -10.41 -1.11 0.32
C SER A 117 -9.76 -2.30 -0.40
N GLY A 118 -8.56 -2.72 0.00
CA GLY A 118 -7.86 -3.81 -0.68
C GLY A 118 -7.42 -3.50 -2.12
N SER A 119 -7.43 -4.53 -2.97
CA SER A 119 -6.88 -4.49 -4.31
C SER A 119 -7.33 -5.65 -5.19
N VAL A 120 -7.28 -5.46 -6.50
CA VAL A 120 -7.65 -6.48 -7.49
C VAL A 120 -6.55 -6.73 -8.52
N SER A 121 -6.50 -7.95 -9.03
CA SER A 121 -5.77 -8.31 -10.24
C SER A 121 -6.71 -8.30 -11.44
N ILE A 122 -6.17 -7.97 -12.60
CA ILE A 122 -6.85 -8.03 -13.89
C ILE A 122 -6.15 -9.10 -14.72
N SER A 123 -6.89 -10.08 -15.22
CA SER A 123 -6.34 -11.14 -16.07
C SER A 123 -7.14 -11.34 -17.35
N LYS A 124 -6.45 -11.80 -18.41
CA LYS A 124 -7.05 -12.20 -19.67
C LYS A 124 -6.70 -13.63 -20.00
N ARG A 125 -7.60 -14.34 -20.68
CA ARG A 125 -7.34 -15.70 -21.13
C ARG A 125 -6.62 -15.71 -22.47
N ILE A 126 -5.32 -16.00 -22.46
CA ILE A 126 -4.45 -16.01 -23.65
C ILE A 126 -3.85 -17.40 -23.82
N GLY A 127 -4.08 -18.02 -25.00
CA GLY A 127 -3.58 -19.37 -25.28
C GLY A 127 -4.07 -20.43 -24.27
N GLY A 128 -5.26 -20.25 -23.71
CA GLY A 128 -5.86 -21.16 -22.71
C GLY A 128 -5.38 -20.96 -21.26
N ARG A 129 -4.46 -20.02 -21.00
CA ARG A 129 -3.96 -19.66 -19.67
C ARG A 129 -4.47 -18.27 -19.25
N ASP A 130 -4.69 -18.08 -17.95
CA ASP A 130 -5.02 -16.76 -17.41
C ASP A 130 -3.72 -15.99 -17.13
N ILE A 131 -3.51 -14.89 -17.86
CA ILE A 131 -2.33 -14.04 -17.72
C ILE A 131 -2.76 -12.77 -17.01
N VAL A 132 -2.11 -12.44 -15.89
CA VAL A 132 -2.36 -11.19 -15.16
C VAL A 132 -1.78 -10.04 -15.96
N THR A 133 -2.63 -9.13 -16.42
CA THR A 133 -2.22 -7.98 -17.24
C THR A 133 -1.95 -6.73 -16.43
N SER A 134 -2.60 -6.60 -15.28
CA SER A 134 -2.48 -5.43 -14.42
C SER A 134 -2.94 -5.74 -13.00
N TYR A 135 -2.60 -4.84 -12.10
CA TYR A 135 -3.04 -4.86 -10.71
C TYR A 135 -3.45 -3.44 -10.32
N LEU A 136 -4.55 -3.34 -9.57
CA LEU A 136 -5.09 -2.06 -9.12
C LEU A 136 -5.35 -2.10 -7.62
N ALA A 137 -4.60 -1.26 -6.90
CA ALA A 137 -4.92 -0.90 -5.54
C ALA A 137 -6.11 0.07 -5.52
N ALA A 138 -6.66 0.27 -4.34
CA ALA A 138 -7.74 1.20 -4.16
C ALA A 138 -7.44 2.66 -4.49
N GLY A 139 -8.51 3.43 -4.64
CA GLY A 139 -8.48 4.74 -5.30
C GLY A 139 -8.48 4.62 -6.83
N ASN A 140 -8.35 3.41 -7.37
CA ASN A 140 -8.58 3.11 -8.79
C ASN A 140 -9.99 2.55 -9.02
N TYR A 141 -10.35 2.43 -10.29
CA TYR A 141 -11.62 1.85 -10.72
C TYR A 141 -11.43 0.89 -11.90
N VAL A 142 -12.41 0.01 -12.11
CA VAL A 142 -12.47 -1.00 -13.18
C VAL A 142 -13.87 -1.14 -13.74
N GLY A 143 -13.96 -1.75 -14.92
CA GLY A 143 -15.23 -2.08 -15.59
C GLY A 143 -15.66 -1.06 -16.63
N GLU A 144 -14.96 0.08 -16.71
CA GLU A 144 -15.28 1.18 -17.63
C GLU A 144 -15.11 0.79 -19.10
N MET A 145 -14.19 -0.14 -19.40
CA MET A 145 -13.89 -0.56 -20.76
C MET A 145 -15.08 -1.25 -21.42
N GLY A 146 -15.82 -2.05 -20.65
CA GLY A 146 -17.02 -2.72 -21.16
C GLY A 146 -18.14 -1.73 -21.45
N LEU A 147 -18.36 -0.77 -20.54
CA LEU A 147 -19.42 0.24 -20.68
C LEU A 147 -19.18 1.25 -21.81
N LEU A 148 -17.91 1.57 -22.11
CA LEU A 148 -17.53 2.48 -23.19
C LEU A 148 -17.17 1.77 -24.50
N GLY A 149 -17.18 0.43 -24.50
CA GLY A 149 -16.81 -0.42 -25.62
C GLY A 149 -18.00 -1.21 -26.15
N ASN A 150 -17.81 -2.53 -26.30
CA ASN A 150 -18.79 -3.43 -26.92
C ASN A 150 -19.79 -4.04 -25.90
N ALA A 151 -19.96 -3.46 -24.72
CA ALA A 151 -20.83 -3.96 -23.65
C ALA A 151 -20.46 -5.35 -23.06
N ASN A 152 -19.28 -5.89 -23.35
CA ASN A 152 -18.74 -7.08 -22.69
C ASN A 152 -17.50 -6.74 -21.84
N ARG A 153 -17.30 -7.47 -20.74
CA ARG A 153 -16.10 -7.38 -19.92
C ARG A 153 -14.88 -7.83 -20.72
N SER A 154 -13.87 -6.96 -20.81
CA SER A 154 -12.66 -7.22 -21.59
C SER A 154 -11.64 -8.12 -20.86
N ALA A 155 -11.83 -8.39 -19.58
CA ALA A 155 -10.90 -9.12 -18.72
C ALA A 155 -11.63 -9.58 -17.45
N THR A 156 -11.09 -10.61 -16.79
CA THR A 156 -11.52 -11.04 -15.46
C THR A 156 -10.88 -10.15 -14.40
N VAL A 157 -11.66 -9.76 -13.40
CA VAL A 157 -11.16 -9.00 -12.25
C VAL A 157 -11.37 -9.81 -10.98
N CYS A 158 -10.30 -10.02 -10.23
CA CYS A 158 -10.28 -10.85 -9.02
C CYS A 158 -9.70 -10.08 -7.84
N ALA A 159 -10.33 -10.15 -6.67
CA ALA A 159 -9.81 -9.58 -5.44
C ALA A 159 -8.51 -10.29 -5.02
N THR A 160 -7.40 -9.57 -4.97
CA THR A 160 -6.10 -10.13 -4.57
C THR A 160 -6.00 -10.27 -3.05
N VAL A 161 -6.65 -9.37 -2.32
CA VAL A 161 -6.78 -9.38 -0.85
C VAL A 161 -8.24 -9.09 -0.50
N ALA A 162 -8.60 -9.10 0.79
CA ALA A 162 -9.91 -8.63 1.23
C ALA A 162 -10.16 -7.22 0.68
N THR A 163 -11.17 -7.09 -0.17
CA THR A 163 -11.39 -5.91 -1.01
C THR A 163 -12.82 -5.46 -0.86
N GLU A 164 -13.03 -4.15 -0.81
CA GLU A 164 -14.37 -3.59 -0.95
C GLU A 164 -14.39 -2.64 -2.12
N SER A 165 -15.52 -2.55 -2.79
CA SER A 165 -15.72 -1.65 -3.91
C SER A 165 -17.03 -0.88 -3.77
N ILE A 166 -17.04 0.33 -4.32
CA ILE A 166 -18.25 1.09 -4.59
C ILE A 166 -18.65 0.74 -6.02
N SER A 167 -19.74 -0.01 -6.17
CA SER A 167 -20.31 -0.44 -7.44
C SER A 167 -21.34 0.60 -7.89
N LEU A 168 -21.19 1.11 -9.12
CA LEU A 168 -22.16 1.95 -9.79
C LEU A 168 -22.68 1.20 -11.00
N ASP A 169 -23.99 1.12 -11.17
CA ASP A 169 -24.58 0.54 -12.37
C ASP A 169 -24.25 1.36 -13.63
N ALA A 170 -24.43 0.74 -14.79
CA ALA A 170 -24.13 1.34 -16.09
C ALA A 170 -24.91 2.64 -16.32
N VAL A 171 -26.19 2.68 -15.93
CA VAL A 171 -27.07 3.84 -16.13
C VAL A 171 -26.56 5.04 -15.36
N THR A 172 -26.25 4.85 -14.08
CA THR A 172 -25.71 5.85 -13.17
C THR A 172 -24.36 6.35 -13.67
N PHE A 173 -23.44 5.44 -14.02
CA PHE A 173 -22.11 5.82 -14.48
C PHE A 173 -22.14 6.57 -15.81
N LEU A 174 -22.91 6.10 -16.79
CA LEU A 174 -23.05 6.78 -18.08
C LEU A 174 -23.69 8.17 -17.92
N SER A 175 -24.71 8.30 -17.06
CA SER A 175 -25.30 9.60 -16.73
C SER A 175 -24.29 10.57 -16.13
N MET A 176 -23.39 10.10 -15.26
CA MET A 176 -22.28 10.91 -14.74
C MET A 176 -21.34 11.39 -15.85
N LEU A 177 -21.01 10.52 -16.82
CA LEU A 177 -20.16 10.89 -17.95
C LEU A 177 -20.82 11.92 -18.88
N ASP A 178 -22.14 11.82 -19.08
CA ASP A 178 -22.89 12.76 -19.92
C ASP A 178 -22.98 14.14 -19.30
N ARG A 179 -23.15 14.22 -17.97
CA ARG A 179 -23.18 15.48 -17.22
C ARG A 179 -21.80 16.11 -17.04
N ASN A 180 -20.72 15.32 -17.17
CA ASN A 180 -19.36 15.80 -16.94
C ASN A 180 -18.42 15.45 -18.11
N PRO A 181 -18.34 16.32 -19.13
CA PRO A 181 -17.46 16.11 -20.30
C PRO A 181 -15.98 15.94 -19.94
N GLY A 182 -15.52 16.60 -18.87
CA GLY A 182 -14.15 16.47 -18.37
C GLY A 182 -13.86 15.07 -17.83
N LEU A 183 -14.79 14.51 -17.04
CA LEU A 183 -14.73 13.10 -16.61
C LEU A 183 -14.73 12.17 -17.82
N ARG A 184 -15.68 12.35 -18.76
CA ARG A 184 -15.78 11.52 -19.96
C ARG A 184 -14.46 11.46 -20.73
N SER A 185 -13.82 12.60 -20.96
CA SER A 185 -12.51 12.66 -21.63
C SER A 185 -11.40 11.92 -20.87
N ARG A 186 -11.34 12.08 -19.53
CA ARG A 186 -10.36 11.35 -18.69
C ARG A 186 -10.59 9.84 -18.73
N VAL A 187 -11.84 9.39 -18.61
CA VAL A 187 -12.17 7.96 -18.65
C VAL A 187 -11.85 7.37 -20.03
N GLN A 188 -12.22 8.06 -21.11
CA GLN A 188 -11.87 7.63 -22.48
C GLN A 188 -10.35 7.56 -22.71
N LYS A 189 -9.59 8.52 -22.15
CA LYS A 189 -8.13 8.46 -22.18
C LYS A 189 -7.60 7.21 -21.47
N LYS A 190 -8.10 6.92 -20.27
CA LYS A 190 -7.70 5.73 -19.50
C LYS A 190 -8.08 4.42 -20.22
N VAL A 191 -9.24 4.36 -20.87
CA VAL A 191 -9.64 3.21 -21.71
C VAL A 191 -8.64 2.98 -22.84
N ARG A 192 -8.22 4.04 -23.55
CA ARG A 192 -7.21 3.91 -24.62
C ARG A 192 -5.86 3.42 -24.10
N GLU A 193 -5.42 3.92 -22.95
CA GLU A 193 -4.18 3.48 -22.29
C GLU A 193 -4.25 1.99 -21.96
N ARG A 194 -5.34 1.53 -21.32
CA ARG A 194 -5.55 0.11 -20.99
C ARG A 194 -5.61 -0.80 -22.20
N ILE A 195 -6.25 -0.37 -23.31
CA ILE A 195 -6.26 -1.14 -24.56
C ILE A 195 -4.81 -1.34 -25.05
N SER A 196 -4.02 -0.27 -25.07
CA SER A 196 -2.61 -0.37 -25.49
C SER A 196 -1.80 -1.26 -24.55
N GLU A 197 -2.07 -1.25 -23.24
CA GLU A 197 -1.39 -2.10 -22.27
C GLU A 197 -1.76 -3.58 -22.43
N ASN A 198 -3.04 -3.88 -22.63
CA ASN A 198 -3.52 -5.24 -22.84
C ASN A 198 -2.90 -5.86 -24.11
N LEU A 199 -2.86 -5.12 -25.22
CA LEU A 199 -2.23 -5.58 -26.47
C LEU A 199 -0.72 -5.86 -26.30
N ARG A 200 -0.03 -5.06 -25.48
CA ARG A 200 1.39 -5.31 -25.17
C ARG A 200 1.57 -6.56 -24.32
N MET A 201 0.74 -6.74 -23.29
CA MET A 201 0.81 -7.93 -22.44
C MET A 201 0.52 -9.22 -23.23
N GLU A 202 -0.40 -9.15 -24.19
CA GLU A 202 -0.67 -10.26 -25.12
C GLU A 202 0.57 -10.65 -25.95
N ALA A 203 1.46 -9.69 -26.24
CA ALA A 203 2.71 -9.94 -26.95
C ALA A 203 3.86 -10.45 -26.06
N GLN A 204 3.78 -10.26 -24.73
CA GLN A 204 4.81 -10.66 -23.76
C GLN A 204 4.18 -11.34 -22.52
N PRO A 205 3.72 -12.60 -22.66
CA PRO A 205 3.13 -13.39 -21.57
C PRO A 205 3.97 -13.46 -20.28
N GLU A 206 5.31 -13.49 -20.42
CA GLU A 206 6.25 -13.67 -19.32
C GLU A 206 6.20 -12.52 -18.29
N ALA A 207 5.85 -11.31 -18.74
CA ALA A 207 5.66 -10.16 -17.84
C ALA A 207 4.47 -10.39 -16.89
N GLY A 208 3.43 -11.10 -17.33
CA GLY A 208 2.30 -11.49 -16.49
C GLY A 208 2.68 -12.53 -15.42
N ASP A 209 3.65 -13.40 -15.71
CA ASP A 209 4.16 -14.37 -14.75
C ASP A 209 4.93 -13.68 -13.61
N ILE A 210 5.70 -12.62 -13.92
CA ILE A 210 6.37 -11.80 -12.89
C ILE A 210 5.34 -11.13 -11.98
N ILE A 211 4.27 -10.53 -12.54
CA ILE A 211 3.22 -9.91 -11.73
C ILE A 211 2.55 -10.97 -10.83
N THR A 212 2.26 -12.15 -11.39
CA THR A 212 1.67 -13.27 -10.64
C THR A 212 2.56 -13.71 -9.48
N PHE A 213 3.86 -13.86 -9.74
CA PHE A 213 4.86 -14.16 -8.71
C PHE A 213 4.83 -13.11 -7.59
N LEU A 214 4.90 -11.82 -7.91
CA LEU A 214 4.88 -10.74 -6.92
C LEU A 214 3.61 -10.82 -6.05
N MET A 215 2.45 -11.07 -6.64
CA MET A 215 1.20 -11.20 -5.89
C MET A 215 1.17 -12.41 -4.97
N GLN A 216 1.69 -13.56 -5.40
CA GLN A 216 1.87 -14.74 -4.54
C GLN A 216 2.79 -14.45 -3.35
N GLN A 217 3.76 -13.56 -3.56
CA GLN A 217 4.59 -13.05 -2.48
C GLN A 217 3.90 -11.95 -1.68
N GLY A 218 2.56 -11.88 -1.61
CA GLY A 218 1.82 -10.97 -0.73
C GLY A 218 2.05 -9.47 -0.99
N LEU A 219 2.54 -9.11 -2.18
CA LEU A 219 2.71 -7.70 -2.57
C LEU A 219 1.38 -7.01 -2.89
N GLY A 220 0.28 -7.76 -2.96
CA GLY A 220 -1.07 -7.21 -3.15
C GLY A 220 -1.63 -6.43 -1.95
N GLU A 221 -1.02 -6.52 -0.77
CA GLU A 221 -1.34 -5.63 0.36
C GLU A 221 -0.18 -4.69 0.71
N ALA A 222 0.95 -4.79 0.02
CA ALA A 222 2.11 -3.93 0.28
C ALA A 222 1.82 -2.49 -0.13
N THR A 223 2.33 -1.51 0.63
CA THR A 223 2.35 -0.12 0.15
C THR A 223 3.71 0.27 -0.41
N ASP A 224 4.76 -0.37 0.10
CA ASP A 224 6.14 -0.13 -0.27
C ASP A 224 6.94 -1.41 0.04
N VAL A 225 7.58 -1.97 -1.00
CA VAL A 225 8.38 -3.19 -0.89
C VAL A 225 9.77 -2.95 -1.42
N LEU A 226 10.74 -3.53 -0.72
CA LEU A 226 12.10 -3.67 -1.22
C LEU A 226 12.15 -4.83 -2.21
N LEU A 227 12.61 -4.57 -3.42
CA LEU A 227 12.94 -5.56 -4.44
C LEU A 227 14.43 -5.45 -4.77
N ILE A 228 15.00 -6.55 -5.24
CA ILE A 228 16.37 -6.60 -5.72
C ILE A 228 16.36 -7.09 -7.17
N ASP A 229 16.92 -6.27 -8.05
CA ASP A 229 17.20 -6.65 -9.43
C ASP A 229 18.47 -7.52 -9.48
N GLU A 230 18.29 -8.82 -9.67
CA GLU A 230 19.38 -9.79 -9.73
C GLU A 230 20.30 -9.62 -10.95
N SER A 231 19.86 -8.89 -11.99
CA SER A 231 20.75 -8.54 -13.11
C SER A 231 21.82 -7.50 -12.74
N LEU A 232 21.55 -6.71 -11.70
CA LEU A 232 22.43 -5.65 -11.19
C LEU A 232 23.07 -6.01 -9.86
N CYS A 233 22.52 -6.97 -9.13
CA CYS A 233 23.00 -7.35 -7.81
C CYS A 233 24.34 -8.10 -7.89
N ILE A 234 25.35 -7.61 -7.19
CA ILE A 234 26.68 -8.25 -7.10
C ILE A 234 26.91 -8.98 -5.75
N GLY A 235 25.87 -9.14 -4.93
CA GLY A 235 25.95 -9.87 -3.66
C GLY A 235 26.92 -9.27 -2.61
N CYS A 236 27.14 -7.95 -2.62
CA CYS A 236 28.12 -7.29 -1.73
C CYS A 236 27.64 -7.07 -0.27
N ASP A 237 26.36 -7.34 0.01
CA ASP A 237 25.67 -7.16 1.29
C ASP A 237 25.72 -5.73 1.87
N HIS A 238 25.99 -4.71 1.05
CA HIS A 238 26.00 -3.32 1.51
C HIS A 238 24.63 -2.85 2.00
N CYS A 239 23.55 -3.36 1.41
CA CYS A 239 22.18 -3.04 1.83
C CYS A 239 21.89 -3.50 3.27
N GLU A 240 22.35 -4.68 3.67
CA GLU A 240 22.21 -5.21 5.03
C GLU A 240 23.14 -4.52 6.02
N LYS A 241 24.43 -4.36 5.64
CA LYS A 241 25.42 -3.68 6.49
C LYS A 241 24.97 -2.26 6.84
N ALA A 242 24.55 -1.48 5.84
CA ALA A 242 24.04 -0.13 6.06
C ALA A 242 22.75 -0.11 6.89
N CYS A 243 21.88 -1.12 6.73
CA CYS A 243 20.68 -1.26 7.56
C CYS A 243 21.06 -1.49 9.03
N ALA A 244 21.96 -2.43 9.30
CA ALA A 244 22.44 -2.72 10.64
C ALA A 244 23.12 -1.51 11.29
N GLU A 245 24.03 -0.84 10.57
CA GLU A 245 24.72 0.36 11.07
C GLU A 245 23.74 1.49 11.43
N THR A 246 22.71 1.69 10.60
CA THR A 246 21.65 2.67 10.86
C THR A 246 20.82 2.31 12.09
N HIS A 247 20.64 1.01 12.35
CA HIS A 247 19.72 0.50 13.37
C HIS A 247 20.42 -0.26 14.50
N GLY A 248 21.54 0.30 15.00
CA GLY A 248 22.17 -0.18 16.24
C GLY A 248 22.71 -1.60 16.16
N GLY A 249 23.25 -1.99 15.00
CA GLY A 249 23.87 -3.28 14.76
C GLY A 249 22.89 -4.41 14.40
N THR A 250 21.60 -4.12 14.28
CA THR A 250 20.56 -5.09 13.93
C THR A 250 19.98 -4.77 12.56
N SER A 251 20.33 -5.58 11.55
CA SER A 251 19.74 -5.46 10.22
C SER A 251 18.25 -5.80 10.30
N ARG A 252 17.42 -5.02 9.62
CA ARG A 252 15.96 -5.22 9.49
C ARG A 252 15.58 -5.72 8.08
N LEU A 253 16.56 -6.31 7.43
CA LEU A 253 16.59 -6.83 6.07
C LEU A 253 17.49 -8.07 6.09
N ASP A 254 17.06 -9.13 5.39
CA ASP A 254 17.92 -10.21 4.94
C ASP A 254 17.89 -10.23 3.41
N ARG A 255 19.04 -9.98 2.76
CA ARG A 255 19.14 -9.86 1.29
C ARG A 255 19.11 -11.21 0.61
N ALA A 256 19.61 -12.26 1.27
CA ALA A 256 19.75 -13.57 0.66
C ALA A 256 18.48 -14.41 0.85
N ALA A 257 17.71 -14.15 1.92
CA ALA A 257 16.45 -14.82 2.18
C ALA A 257 15.31 -14.27 1.33
N GLY A 258 14.39 -15.15 0.94
CA GLY A 258 13.22 -14.81 0.16
C GLY A 258 13.27 -15.42 -1.25
N PRO A 259 12.16 -15.39 -1.98
CA PRO A 259 12.08 -16.03 -3.29
C PRO A 259 12.55 -15.11 -4.41
N THR A 260 13.01 -15.74 -5.49
CA THR A 260 13.40 -15.09 -6.74
C THR A 260 12.63 -15.69 -7.90
N TYR A 261 12.15 -14.84 -8.81
CA TYR A 261 11.61 -15.27 -10.09
C TYR A 261 12.15 -14.37 -11.21
N ALA A 262 12.63 -14.97 -12.29
CA ALA A 262 13.39 -14.29 -13.32
C ALA A 262 14.53 -13.45 -12.70
N GLN A 263 14.54 -12.14 -12.92
CA GLN A 263 15.55 -11.21 -12.39
C GLN A 263 15.06 -10.45 -11.15
N VAL A 264 13.90 -10.81 -10.59
CA VAL A 264 13.28 -10.09 -9.47
C VAL A 264 13.36 -10.94 -8.21
N HIS A 265 14.13 -10.47 -7.22
CA HIS A 265 14.22 -11.06 -5.89
C HIS A 265 13.40 -10.24 -4.88
N VAL A 266 12.61 -10.94 -4.06
CA VAL A 266 11.82 -10.36 -2.97
C VAL A 266 12.50 -10.71 -1.65
N PRO A 267 13.41 -9.85 -1.15
CA PRO A 267 14.13 -10.13 0.09
C PRO A 267 13.20 -10.11 1.31
N THR A 268 13.67 -10.71 2.41
CA THR A 268 12.94 -10.65 3.70
C THR A 268 13.09 -9.25 4.29
N SER A 269 12.10 -8.41 4.04
CA SER A 269 11.97 -7.05 4.55
C SER A 269 10.51 -6.65 4.66
N CYS A 270 10.19 -5.78 5.62
CA CYS A 270 8.81 -5.33 5.82
C CYS A 270 8.23 -4.67 4.55
N ARG A 271 6.96 -5.01 4.27
CA ARG A 271 6.18 -4.55 3.11
C ARG A 271 5.27 -3.35 3.39
N HIS A 272 5.33 -2.86 4.62
CA HIS A 272 4.56 -1.71 5.12
C HIS A 272 3.05 -1.77 4.84
N CYS A 273 2.48 -3.00 4.82
CA CYS A 273 1.16 -3.33 4.30
C CYS A 273 0.09 -2.29 4.58
N GLU A 274 -0.84 -2.07 3.65
CA GLU A 274 -1.96 -1.13 3.77
C GLU A 274 -2.76 -1.41 5.05
N ASP A 275 -3.00 -2.69 5.32
CA ASP A 275 -3.60 -3.22 6.55
C ASP A 275 -2.58 -4.04 7.36
N PRO A 276 -1.79 -3.42 8.27
CA PRO A 276 -0.69 -4.10 8.92
C PRO A 276 -1.19 -5.17 9.88
N HIS A 277 -0.95 -6.44 9.56
CA HIS A 277 -1.26 -7.57 10.45
C HIS A 277 -0.58 -7.42 11.82
N CYS A 278 0.62 -6.84 11.84
CA CYS A 278 1.38 -6.60 13.06
C CYS A 278 0.75 -5.59 14.02
N MET A 279 -0.08 -4.66 13.54
CA MET A 279 -0.71 -3.62 14.36
C MET A 279 -1.97 -4.11 15.09
N LYS A 280 -2.63 -5.16 14.58
CA LYS A 280 -3.95 -5.61 15.04
C LYS A 280 -3.99 -5.91 16.56
N ASP A 281 -2.94 -6.52 17.09
CA ASP A 281 -2.91 -7.02 18.47
C ASP A 281 -1.65 -6.56 19.24
N CYS A 282 -1.27 -5.28 19.11
CA CYS A 282 -0.19 -4.70 19.91
C CYS A 282 -0.71 -4.19 21.26
N PRO A 283 -0.46 -4.87 22.40
CA PRO A 283 -1.03 -4.47 23.68
C PRO A 283 -0.65 -3.05 24.15
N PRO A 284 0.61 -2.60 24.01
CA PRO A 284 0.98 -1.23 24.39
C PRO A 284 0.71 -0.19 23.30
N ASP A 285 0.04 -0.57 22.20
CA ASP A 285 -0.13 0.27 21.01
C ASP A 285 1.20 0.84 20.49
N ALA A 286 2.28 0.04 20.50
CA ALA A 286 3.62 0.50 20.13
C ALA A 286 3.89 0.51 18.63
N ILE A 287 2.91 0.17 17.79
CA ILE A 287 3.08 0.10 16.33
C ILE A 287 2.23 1.17 15.71
N HIS A 288 2.88 2.09 15.00
CA HIS A 288 2.21 3.26 14.43
C HIS A 288 2.50 3.38 12.94
N ARG A 289 1.65 4.12 12.24
CA ARG A 289 1.89 4.52 10.85
C ARG A 289 2.29 5.99 10.80
N ALA A 290 3.44 6.28 10.22
CA ALA A 290 3.89 7.65 10.00
C ALA A 290 3.06 8.34 8.90
N PRO A 291 3.07 9.68 8.83
CA PRO A 291 2.32 10.44 7.84
C PRO A 291 2.68 10.08 6.40
N ASN A 292 3.84 9.48 6.13
CA ASN A 292 4.32 9.04 4.82
C ASN A 292 3.96 7.58 4.48
N GLY A 293 3.29 6.86 5.39
CA GLY A 293 2.80 5.50 5.18
C GLY A 293 3.67 4.42 5.83
N GLU A 294 4.84 4.77 6.35
CA GLU A 294 5.74 3.85 7.04
C GLU A 294 5.08 3.31 8.30
N VAL A 295 4.84 2.00 8.37
CA VAL A 295 4.59 1.33 9.64
C VAL A 295 5.90 1.22 10.41
N TYR A 296 5.94 1.60 11.68
CA TYR A 296 7.13 1.52 12.54
C TYR A 296 6.77 1.10 13.96
N ILE A 297 7.78 0.66 14.72
CA ILE A 297 7.65 0.26 16.13
C ILE A 297 8.28 1.35 16.99
N ALA A 298 7.54 1.89 17.94
CA ALA A 298 7.98 2.91 18.89
C ALA A 298 8.62 2.29 20.15
N ASP A 299 9.25 3.15 20.95
CA ASP A 299 10.00 2.73 22.15
C ASP A 299 9.12 2.13 23.26
N SER A 300 7.81 2.37 23.21
CA SER A 300 6.77 1.76 24.07
C SER A 300 6.62 0.25 23.87
N CYS A 301 7.36 -0.36 22.92
CA CYS A 301 7.38 -1.81 22.74
C CYS A 301 7.89 -2.53 24.01
N ILE A 302 7.05 -3.43 24.53
CA ILE A 302 7.32 -4.26 25.71
C ILE A 302 7.87 -5.65 25.38
N GLY A 303 8.15 -5.93 24.10
CA GLY A 303 8.76 -7.20 23.71
C GLY A 303 7.85 -8.44 23.67
N CYS A 304 6.52 -8.29 23.65
CA CYS A 304 5.58 -9.44 23.75
C CYS A 304 5.55 -10.42 22.55
N GLY A 305 6.10 -10.05 21.39
CA GLY A 305 6.16 -10.93 20.21
C GLY A 305 4.84 -11.15 19.44
N ASN A 306 3.73 -10.48 19.79
CA ASN A 306 2.47 -10.62 19.03
C ASN A 306 2.62 -10.21 17.56
N CYS A 307 3.35 -9.11 17.31
CA CYS A 307 3.56 -8.60 15.97
C CYS A 307 4.40 -9.54 15.09
N GLU A 308 5.37 -10.24 15.67
CA GLU A 308 6.16 -11.29 15.01
C GLU A 308 5.25 -12.44 14.57
N ARG A 309 4.46 -12.99 15.50
CA ARG A 309 3.53 -14.09 15.21
C ARG A 309 2.42 -13.72 14.21
N ASN A 310 1.99 -12.47 14.22
CA ASN A 310 0.92 -12.01 13.34
C ASN A 310 1.42 -11.63 11.94
N CYS A 311 2.73 -11.48 11.72
CA CYS A 311 3.23 -11.09 10.42
C CYS A 311 3.33 -12.34 9.52
N PRO A 312 2.52 -12.46 8.44
CA PRO A 312 2.52 -13.66 7.59
C PRO A 312 3.77 -13.79 6.70
N TYR A 313 4.73 -12.89 6.85
CA TYR A 313 5.91 -12.76 5.99
C TYR A 313 7.21 -12.89 6.76
N ASP A 314 7.13 -13.12 8.08
CA ASP A 314 8.29 -13.36 8.95
C ASP A 314 9.35 -12.24 8.90
N VAL A 315 8.92 -11.00 8.66
CA VAL A 315 9.80 -9.81 8.50
C VAL A 315 10.00 -9.02 9.80
N ILE A 316 9.41 -9.47 10.90
CA ILE A 316 9.54 -8.87 12.23
C ILE A 316 10.33 -9.85 13.08
N GLN A 317 11.34 -9.36 13.78
CA GLN A 317 12.22 -10.19 14.62
C GLN A 317 12.33 -9.60 16.02
N MET A 318 12.53 -10.45 17.01
CA MET A 318 12.82 -10.06 18.39
C MET A 318 14.32 -9.86 18.59
N ALA A 319 14.76 -8.62 18.73
CA ALA A 319 16.17 -8.27 18.85
C ALA A 319 16.48 -7.49 20.13
N SER A 320 17.65 -7.79 20.68
CA SER A 320 18.29 -7.01 21.73
C SER A 320 19.03 -5.81 21.13
N ALA A 321 19.10 -4.70 21.84
CA ALA A 321 19.97 -3.60 21.45
C ALA A 321 21.43 -4.06 21.55
N LYS A 322 22.19 -3.99 20.46
CA LYS A 322 23.63 -4.25 20.52
C LYS A 322 24.34 -2.99 21.02
N GLU A 323 25.31 -3.15 21.91
CA GLU A 323 26.14 -2.03 22.36
C GLU A 323 26.86 -1.39 21.17
N LYS A 324 26.90 -0.06 21.11
CA LYS A 324 27.66 0.64 20.08
C LYS A 324 29.15 0.40 20.33
N PRO A 325 29.93 0.03 19.31
CA PRO A 325 31.37 -0.08 19.47
C PRO A 325 31.95 1.26 19.92
N THR A 326 32.88 1.21 20.87
CA THR A 326 33.55 2.40 21.40
C THR A 326 34.36 3.10 20.31
N GLY A 327 34.29 4.43 20.26
CA GLY A 327 35.03 5.23 19.29
C GLY A 327 36.55 5.05 19.43
N LEU A 328 37.27 5.07 18.30
CA LEU A 328 38.71 4.88 18.20
C LEU A 328 39.51 5.73 19.21
N LEU A 329 39.11 7.00 19.36
CA LEU A 329 39.75 7.93 20.29
C LEU A 329 39.52 7.54 21.75
N THR A 330 38.30 7.14 22.10
CA THR A 330 37.98 6.67 23.46
C THR A 330 38.77 5.43 23.80
N TRP A 331 38.81 4.44 22.89
CA TRP A 331 39.61 3.24 23.07
C TRP A 331 41.10 3.56 23.21
N MET A 332 41.67 4.43 22.35
CA MET A 332 43.08 4.84 22.43
C MET A 332 43.41 5.55 23.74
N LEU A 333 42.51 6.41 24.24
CA LEU A 333 42.79 7.28 25.39
C LEU A 333 42.55 6.59 26.74
N THR A 334 41.55 5.72 26.83
CA THR A 334 41.15 5.13 28.12
C THR A 334 41.37 3.62 28.19
N GLY A 335 41.77 2.98 27.09
CA GLY A 335 41.84 1.52 26.99
C GLY A 335 40.49 0.83 27.22
N SER A 336 39.40 1.60 27.23
CA SER A 336 38.05 1.11 27.57
C SER A 336 37.27 0.82 26.31
N GLY A 337 36.64 -0.36 26.25
CA GLY A 337 35.85 -0.83 25.12
C GLY A 337 36.62 -1.65 24.08
N THR A 338 36.00 -1.91 22.95
CA THR A 338 36.50 -2.82 21.91
C THR A 338 37.56 -2.18 21.03
N ALA A 339 38.64 -2.92 20.77
CA ALA A 339 39.69 -2.48 19.86
C ALA A 339 39.17 -2.32 18.42
N PRO A 340 39.64 -1.31 17.66
CA PRO A 340 39.28 -1.12 16.26
C PRO A 340 39.59 -2.38 15.44
N GLY A 341 38.59 -2.93 14.75
CA GLY A 341 38.74 -4.14 13.95
C GLY A 341 38.48 -5.45 14.70
N GLN A 342 38.26 -5.43 16.02
CA GLN A 342 37.71 -6.59 16.73
C GLN A 342 36.18 -6.53 16.70
N ARG A 343 35.58 -7.52 16.03
CA ARG A 343 34.17 -7.87 16.23
C ARG A 343 34.08 -8.64 17.54
N GLU A 344 33.71 -8.00 18.63
CA GLU A 344 33.13 -8.76 19.73
C GLU A 344 31.81 -9.36 19.24
N VAL A 345 31.69 -10.68 19.37
CA VAL A 345 30.39 -11.32 19.53
C VAL A 345 29.92 -10.79 20.87
N ALA A 346 29.13 -9.71 20.86
CA ALA A 346 28.56 -9.13 22.07
C ALA A 346 28.00 -10.29 22.90
N ALA A 347 28.54 -10.49 24.10
CA ALA A 347 27.94 -11.41 25.05
C ALA A 347 26.47 -11.02 25.16
N GLU A 348 25.56 -11.98 25.05
CA GLU A 348 24.12 -11.78 25.25
C GLU A 348 23.90 -11.32 26.70
N THR A 349 24.11 -10.03 26.97
CA THR A 349 23.55 -9.41 28.15
C THR A 349 22.04 -9.54 28.03
N ALA A 350 21.39 -9.90 29.13
CA ALA A 350 19.95 -10.15 29.21
C ALA A 350 19.13 -8.84 29.07
N SER A 351 19.40 -8.03 28.05
CA SER A 351 18.56 -6.90 27.68
C SER A 351 17.24 -7.44 27.13
N GLU A 352 16.13 -6.85 27.55
CA GLU A 352 14.80 -7.21 27.03
C GLU A 352 14.78 -7.10 25.50
N LYS A 353 14.43 -8.20 24.83
CA LYS A 353 14.27 -8.22 23.37
C LYS A 353 13.07 -7.36 22.99
N LYS A 354 13.26 -6.42 22.07
CA LYS A 354 12.18 -5.65 21.46
C LYS A 354 11.93 -6.12 20.04
N ALA A 355 10.69 -5.98 19.60
CA ALA A 355 10.36 -6.25 18.21
C ALA A 355 11.02 -5.19 17.32
N VAL A 356 11.70 -5.62 16.26
CA VAL A 356 12.26 -4.75 15.25
C VAL A 356 11.78 -5.19 13.87
N LYS A 357 11.57 -4.20 13.01
CA LYS A 357 11.19 -4.39 11.61
C LYS A 357 11.68 -3.18 10.82
N CYS A 358 11.71 -3.27 9.49
CA CYS A 358 12.04 -2.11 8.69
C CYS A 358 11.03 -0.97 8.92
N ASP A 359 11.52 0.25 9.08
CA ASP A 359 10.77 1.50 9.27
C ASP A 359 11.02 2.49 8.12
N MET A 360 11.54 1.99 6.99
CA MET A 360 12.01 2.77 5.82
C MET A 360 13.04 3.85 6.16
N CYS A 361 13.72 3.74 7.31
CA CYS A 361 14.55 4.82 7.82
C CYS A 361 13.79 6.17 7.85
N LYS A 362 12.52 6.16 8.29
CA LYS A 362 11.60 7.31 8.28
C LYS A 362 12.17 8.62 8.86
N ASP A 363 13.14 8.51 9.77
CA ASP A 363 13.77 9.65 10.44
C ASP A 363 15.01 10.19 9.70
N LEU A 364 15.41 9.56 8.59
CA LEU A 364 16.53 10.00 7.75
C LEU A 364 16.02 10.72 6.51
N SER A 365 16.47 11.96 6.31
CA SER A 365 16.14 12.76 5.13
C SER A 365 16.58 12.13 3.80
N GLY A 366 17.61 11.28 3.82
CA GLY A 366 18.08 10.56 2.64
C GLY A 366 17.25 9.33 2.25
N GLY A 367 16.21 8.97 3.01
CA GLY A 367 15.37 7.79 2.76
C GLY A 367 15.95 6.46 3.29
N PRO A 368 15.63 5.31 2.67
CA PRO A 368 16.12 4.00 3.11
C PRO A 368 17.63 3.81 2.90
N ALA A 369 18.36 3.48 3.98
CA ALA A 369 19.80 3.24 3.93
C ALA A 369 20.19 2.07 3.01
N CYS A 370 19.38 1.01 2.99
CA CYS A 370 19.63 -0.17 2.16
C CYS A 370 19.65 0.12 0.66
N VAL A 371 18.81 1.07 0.20
CA VAL A 371 18.76 1.53 -1.20
C VAL A 371 19.95 2.42 -1.50
N ARG A 372 20.21 3.43 -0.66
CA ARG A 372 21.35 4.35 -0.85
C ARG A 372 22.71 3.67 -0.86
N ALA A 373 22.86 2.61 -0.09
CA ALA A 373 24.12 1.87 0.02
C ALA A 373 24.36 0.89 -1.15
N CYS A 374 23.37 0.68 -2.02
CA CYS A 374 23.52 -0.22 -3.15
C CYS A 374 24.38 0.43 -4.26
N PRO A 375 25.59 -0.07 -4.55
CA PRO A 375 26.50 0.58 -5.48
C PRO A 375 26.06 0.48 -6.94
N THR A 376 25.24 -0.54 -7.26
CA THR A 376 24.75 -0.79 -8.62
C THR A 376 23.32 -0.30 -8.85
N GLY A 377 22.64 0.17 -7.79
CA GLY A 377 21.22 0.53 -7.85
C GLY A 377 20.26 -0.68 -7.92
N ALA A 378 20.73 -1.89 -7.67
CA ALA A 378 19.93 -3.12 -7.69
C ALA A 378 18.81 -3.14 -6.63
N ALA A 379 19.05 -2.59 -5.45
CA ALA A 379 18.07 -2.56 -4.36
C ALA A 379 17.13 -1.36 -4.54
N ILE A 380 15.85 -1.62 -4.78
CA ILE A 380 14.85 -0.60 -5.09
C ILE A 380 13.62 -0.74 -4.22
N ARG A 381 13.00 0.40 -3.87
CA ARG A 381 11.74 0.47 -3.14
C ARG A 381 10.65 0.86 -4.11
N MET A 382 9.57 0.09 -4.15
CA MET A 382 8.49 0.28 -5.12
C MET A 382 7.12 0.10 -4.49
N SER A 383 6.17 0.92 -4.95
CA SER A 383 4.75 0.78 -4.66
C SER A 383 4.07 -0.20 -5.64
N PRO A 384 2.90 -0.76 -5.30
CA PRO A 384 2.21 -1.69 -6.20
C PRO A 384 1.89 -1.16 -7.60
N SER A 385 1.62 0.14 -7.73
CA SER A 385 1.38 0.77 -9.03
C SER A 385 2.59 0.70 -9.97
N GLU A 386 3.79 0.48 -9.45
CA GLU A 386 5.02 0.48 -10.21
C GLU A 386 5.47 -0.94 -10.61
N PHE A 387 4.86 -1.99 -10.05
CA PHE A 387 5.22 -3.39 -10.34
C PHE A 387 5.02 -3.76 -11.80
N VAL A 388 3.96 -3.24 -12.44
CA VAL A 388 3.72 -3.45 -13.87
C VAL A 388 4.88 -2.90 -14.70
N THR A 389 5.45 -1.76 -14.29
CA THR A 389 6.61 -1.17 -14.97
C THR A 389 7.89 -2.00 -14.76
N LEU A 390 8.07 -2.59 -13.58
CA LEU A 390 9.18 -3.50 -13.32
C LEU A 390 9.06 -4.79 -14.14
N ALA A 391 7.89 -5.42 -14.14
CA ALA A 391 7.64 -6.64 -14.92
C ALA A 391 7.92 -6.44 -16.41
N LYS A 392 7.61 -5.26 -16.95
CA LYS A 392 7.92 -4.87 -18.34
C LYS A 392 9.42 -4.73 -18.65
N ARG A 393 10.28 -4.53 -17.63
CA ARG A 393 11.74 -4.43 -17.82
C ARG A 393 12.44 -5.78 -17.66
N ALA A 394 11.88 -6.65 -16.82
CA ALA A 394 12.47 -7.92 -16.44
C ALA A 394 12.02 -9.10 -17.30
N GLY A 395 10.88 -8.97 -18.01
CA GLY A 395 10.45 -9.87 -19.09
C GLY A 395 10.71 -9.24 -20.45
#